data_AF-A0A2E6PN48-F1
#
_entry.id   AF-A0A2E6PN48-F1
#
_cell.length_a   1.000
_cell.length_b   1.000
_cell.length_c   1.000
_cell.angle_alpha   90.00
_cell.angle_beta   90.00
_cell.angle_gamma   90.00
#
_symmetry.space_group_name_H-M   'P 1'
#
loop_
_entity.id
_entity.type
_entity.pdbx_description
1 polymer ?
#
loop_
_entity_poly.entity_id
_entity_poly.type
_entity_poly.pdbx_seq_one_letter_code
_entity_poly.pdbx_strand_id
1 'polypeptide(L)'
;MTDLISERLEVDDDFEAVQELYLERGWTDGLPVVPPTAERVEAMLAATPLTPQDIIGEIPPNWGSATVEKLAVNAVMAGCRPEYLPVVIAAVEAMCDEVFNLYAIQATTHPCAPLIIVNGPICDDLGLHGGSGAYGPGWRPNATIGRAVRLVQLNVGGAHPGVGDMSTQGAPSKYAYCVAENEEANPWEPLHIERGFRVDQSTVTVLAGEPPHNINDHSGSTAEDILTIISGAISITGANNAYTGGETLLALGPEHAATIAGDGFGKREIREWLHQNARIPLERYTHETMMERFQKIPDGPVPMVVDPDLLMI
;
A
#
# COMPACT_ATOMS: atom_id res chain seq x y z
N MET A 1 19.47 -14.56 25.41
CA MET A 1 19.55 -15.10 24.05
C MET A 1 18.14 -15.32 23.60
N THR A 2 17.81 -14.74 22.46
CA THR A 2 16.49 -14.86 21.86
C THR A 2 16.40 -16.25 21.22
N ASP A 3 15.34 -17.00 21.48
CA ASP A 3 15.17 -18.32 20.85
C ASP A 3 14.79 -18.09 19.38
N LEU A 4 15.72 -18.31 18.45
CA LEU A 4 15.50 -18.13 17.02
C LEU A 4 15.38 -19.51 16.37
N ILE A 5 14.31 -19.72 15.58
CA ILE A 5 13.94 -21.02 15.02
C ILE A 5 14.13 -21.10 13.50
N SER A 6 14.41 -19.99 12.82
CA SER A 6 14.67 -19.99 11.38
C SER A 6 15.96 -20.74 11.05
N GLU A 7 15.98 -21.37 9.88
CA GLU A 7 17.16 -22.06 9.37
C GLU A 7 18.36 -21.11 9.31
N ARG A 8 19.51 -21.59 9.76
CA ARG A 8 20.78 -20.86 9.70
C ARG A 8 21.67 -21.46 8.63
N LEU A 9 22.22 -20.59 7.80
CA LEU A 9 23.16 -20.97 6.75
C LEU A 9 24.52 -20.33 7.02
N GLU A 10 25.57 -21.10 6.79
CA GLU A 10 26.94 -20.58 6.75
C GLU A 10 27.28 -20.22 5.31
N VAL A 11 27.84 -19.03 5.14
CA VAL A 11 28.28 -18.44 3.88
C VAL A 11 29.54 -17.64 4.16
N ASP A 12 30.41 -17.51 3.16
CA ASP A 12 31.60 -16.66 3.27
C ASP A 12 31.18 -15.23 3.64
N ASP A 13 31.97 -14.58 4.49
CA ASP A 13 31.76 -13.17 4.89
C ASP A 13 32.21 -12.24 3.76
N ASP A 14 31.52 -12.36 2.63
CA ASP A 14 31.74 -11.67 1.37
C ASP A 14 30.41 -11.17 0.85
N PHE A 15 30.35 -9.88 0.52
CA PHE A 15 29.08 -9.24 0.15
C PHE A 15 28.49 -9.89 -1.11
N GLU A 16 29.30 -10.06 -2.14
CA GLU A 16 28.91 -10.65 -3.42
C GLU A 16 28.43 -12.09 -3.24
N ALA A 17 29.14 -12.91 -2.45
CA ALA A 17 28.74 -14.29 -2.17
C ALA A 17 27.35 -14.38 -1.49
N VAL A 18 27.08 -13.51 -0.51
CA VAL A 18 25.77 -13.45 0.14
C VAL A 18 24.70 -12.99 -0.84
N GLN A 19 24.99 -11.99 -1.67
CA GLN A 19 24.04 -11.47 -2.65
C GLN A 19 23.65 -12.51 -3.69
N GLU A 20 24.62 -13.22 -4.27
CA GLU A 20 24.35 -14.28 -5.25
C GLU A 20 23.56 -15.43 -4.62
N LEU A 21 23.92 -15.88 -3.41
CA LEU A 21 23.18 -16.93 -2.71
C LEU A 21 21.69 -16.57 -2.53
N TYR A 22 21.41 -15.36 -2.05
CA TYR A 22 20.02 -14.93 -1.81
C TYR A 22 19.24 -14.74 -3.11
N LEU A 23 19.90 -14.29 -4.18
CA LEU A 23 19.30 -14.16 -5.50
C LEU A 23 18.97 -15.53 -6.10
N GLU A 24 19.92 -16.47 -6.08
CA GLU A 24 19.75 -17.85 -6.58
C GLU A 24 18.65 -18.61 -5.84
N ARG A 25 18.50 -18.36 -4.52
CA ARG A 25 17.43 -18.93 -3.70
C ARG A 25 16.07 -18.26 -3.91
N GLY A 26 16.01 -17.14 -4.65
CA GLY A 26 14.80 -16.37 -4.86
C GLY A 26 14.32 -15.62 -3.62
N TRP A 27 15.18 -15.39 -2.63
CA TRP A 27 14.83 -14.72 -1.36
C TRP A 27 14.90 -13.20 -1.41
N THR A 28 15.17 -12.64 -2.58
CA THR A 28 15.19 -11.21 -2.82
C THR A 28 14.13 -10.81 -3.83
N ASP A 29 13.84 -9.52 -3.85
CA ASP A 29 13.09 -8.83 -4.89
C ASP A 29 13.96 -8.47 -6.11
N GLY A 30 15.17 -9.03 -6.23
CA GLY A 30 16.14 -8.66 -7.26
C GLY A 30 17.03 -7.46 -6.89
N LEU A 31 16.82 -6.86 -5.71
CA LEU A 31 17.70 -5.84 -5.14
C LEU A 31 18.62 -6.43 -4.07
N PRO A 32 19.77 -5.79 -3.78
CA PRO A 32 20.64 -6.23 -2.70
C PRO A 32 19.95 -6.24 -1.34
N VAL A 33 20.38 -7.12 -0.42
CA VAL A 33 19.81 -7.25 0.92
C VAL A 33 20.84 -6.94 1.99
N VAL A 34 20.40 -6.54 3.17
CA VAL A 34 21.27 -6.60 4.34
C VAL A 34 21.23 -8.03 4.88
N PRO A 35 22.37 -8.73 5.04
CA PRO A 35 22.38 -10.11 5.51
C PRO A 35 21.72 -10.22 6.91
N PRO A 36 20.64 -11.01 7.08
CA PRO A 36 19.91 -11.15 8.33
C PRO A 36 20.62 -12.11 9.29
N THR A 37 21.86 -11.75 9.67
CA THR A 37 22.62 -12.44 10.71
C THR A 37 21.85 -12.48 12.03
N ALA A 38 22.05 -13.51 12.84
CA ALA A 38 21.39 -13.67 14.14
C ALA A 38 21.48 -12.39 15.00
N GLU A 39 22.65 -11.74 15.09
CA GLU A 39 22.82 -10.50 15.85
C GLU A 39 21.91 -9.36 15.37
N ARG A 40 21.81 -9.14 14.04
CA ARG A 40 20.93 -8.12 13.47
C ARG A 40 19.45 -8.44 13.69
N VAL A 41 19.08 -9.72 13.62
CA VAL A 41 17.70 -10.17 13.88
C VAL A 41 17.37 -10.00 15.37
N GLU A 42 18.27 -10.35 16.29
CA GLU A 42 18.10 -10.11 17.72
C GLU A 42 17.96 -8.61 18.04
N ALA A 43 18.78 -7.75 17.41
CA ALA A 43 18.69 -6.31 17.56
C ALA A 43 17.36 -5.74 17.02
N MET A 44 16.86 -6.29 15.91
CA MET A 44 15.55 -5.94 15.34
C MET A 44 14.41 -6.34 16.30
N LEU A 45 14.47 -7.55 16.86
CA LEU A 45 13.47 -8.07 17.79
C LEU A 45 13.42 -7.30 19.12
N ALA A 46 14.51 -6.65 19.53
CA ALA A 46 14.52 -5.81 20.72
C ALA A 46 13.59 -4.58 20.64
N ALA A 47 13.09 -4.23 19.44
CA ALA A 47 12.18 -3.11 19.21
C ALA A 47 10.69 -3.46 19.40
N THR A 48 10.36 -4.69 19.79
CA THR A 48 8.99 -5.13 20.05
C THR A 48 8.89 -5.90 21.36
N PRO A 49 7.78 -5.80 22.11
CA PRO A 49 7.55 -6.62 23.29
C PRO A 49 7.10 -8.05 22.96
N LEU A 50 6.78 -8.34 21.69
CA LEU A 50 6.32 -9.66 21.25
C LEU A 50 7.44 -10.70 21.25
N THR A 51 7.07 -11.97 21.37
CA THR A 51 8.02 -13.08 21.30
C THR A 51 8.34 -13.42 19.84
N PRO A 52 9.54 -13.93 19.51
CA PRO A 52 9.92 -14.27 18.14
C PRO A 52 9.00 -15.32 17.49
N GLN A 53 8.35 -16.16 18.29
CA GLN A 53 7.46 -17.23 17.87
C GLN A 53 6.00 -16.79 17.71
N ASP A 54 5.63 -15.60 18.19
CA ASP A 54 4.27 -15.09 18.05
C ASP A 54 3.92 -15.01 16.55
N ILE A 55 2.76 -15.57 16.17
CA ILE A 55 2.27 -15.56 14.80
C ILE A 55 1.35 -14.36 14.64
N ILE A 56 1.73 -13.45 13.75
CA ILE A 56 0.92 -12.26 13.41
C ILE A 56 -0.21 -12.63 12.45
N GLY A 57 0.05 -13.57 11.55
CA GLY A 57 -0.95 -14.10 10.63
C GLY A 57 -0.36 -15.11 9.65
N GLU A 58 -1.19 -15.60 8.76
CA GLU A 58 -0.81 -16.55 7.71
C GLU A 58 -0.82 -15.83 6.35
N ILE A 59 0.30 -15.86 5.63
CA ILE A 59 0.48 -15.10 4.39
C ILE A 59 0.19 -16.01 3.18
N PRO A 60 -0.84 -15.73 2.37
CA PRO A 60 -1.08 -16.45 1.12
C PRO A 60 0.01 -16.18 0.05
N PRO A 61 0.05 -16.94 -1.06
CA PRO A 61 -0.72 -18.16 -1.33
C PRO A 61 -0.25 -19.40 -0.57
N ASN A 62 0.98 -19.42 -0.04
CA ASN A 62 1.51 -20.59 0.68
C ASN A 62 0.87 -20.79 2.07
N TRP A 63 0.17 -19.76 2.58
CA TRP A 63 -0.33 -19.74 3.96
C TRP A 63 0.81 -20.01 4.94
N GLY A 64 1.90 -19.27 4.75
CA GLY A 64 3.08 -19.37 5.59
C GLY A 64 2.90 -18.54 6.86
N SER A 65 3.25 -19.11 8.01
CA SER A 65 3.12 -18.40 9.28
C SER A 65 4.13 -17.25 9.35
N ALA A 66 3.60 -16.02 9.39
CA ALA A 66 4.37 -14.79 9.64
C ALA A 66 4.62 -14.64 11.14
N THR A 67 5.67 -15.32 11.62
CA THR A 67 6.17 -15.12 12.97
C THR A 67 6.92 -13.80 13.09
N VAL A 68 6.96 -13.22 14.29
CA VAL A 68 7.72 -11.99 14.56
C VAL A 68 9.20 -12.13 14.16
N GLU A 69 9.80 -13.31 14.36
CA GLU A 69 11.16 -13.61 13.87
C GLU A 69 11.28 -13.47 12.35
N LYS A 70 10.36 -14.07 11.57
CA LYS A 70 10.38 -13.97 10.11
C LYS A 70 10.15 -12.55 9.64
N LEU A 71 9.30 -11.79 10.33
CA LEU A 71 9.12 -10.36 10.05
C LEU A 71 10.41 -9.58 10.31
N ALA A 72 11.11 -9.85 11.42
CA ALA A 72 12.40 -9.25 11.73
C ALA A 72 13.48 -9.62 10.69
N VAL A 73 13.55 -10.87 10.24
CA VAL A 73 14.46 -11.31 9.16
C VAL A 73 14.22 -10.49 7.89
N ASN A 74 12.97 -10.41 7.42
CA ASN A 74 12.63 -9.64 6.21
C ASN A 74 12.83 -8.12 6.39
N ALA A 75 12.58 -7.59 7.59
CA ALA A 75 12.86 -6.19 7.90
C ALA A 75 14.35 -5.87 7.85
N VAL A 76 15.21 -6.76 8.40
CA VAL A 76 16.66 -6.62 8.28
C VAL A 76 17.04 -6.65 6.81
N MET A 77 16.61 -7.65 6.04
CA MET A 77 16.90 -7.77 4.60
C MET A 77 16.55 -6.51 3.81
N ALA A 78 15.42 -5.88 4.12
CA ALA A 78 14.98 -4.63 3.51
C ALA A 78 15.81 -3.40 3.90
N GLY A 79 16.61 -3.48 4.95
CA GLY A 79 17.42 -2.37 5.48
C GLY A 79 16.69 -1.51 6.52
N CYS A 80 15.63 -2.04 7.15
CA CYS A 80 14.93 -1.35 8.23
C CYS A 80 15.86 -1.04 9.40
N ARG A 81 15.55 0.03 10.15
CA ARG A 81 16.07 0.21 11.51
C ARG A 81 15.15 -0.56 12.48
N PRO A 82 15.64 -1.01 13.65
CA PRO A 82 14.83 -1.75 14.63
C PRO A 82 13.47 -1.12 14.93
N GLU A 83 13.44 0.18 15.17
CA GLU A 83 12.23 0.94 15.50
C GLU A 83 11.17 1.00 14.38
N TYR A 84 11.48 0.51 13.17
CA TYR A 84 10.50 0.37 12.08
C TYR A 84 9.71 -0.94 12.18
N LEU A 85 10.22 -1.94 12.92
CA LEU A 85 9.60 -3.25 13.04
C LEU A 85 8.13 -3.19 13.52
N PRO A 86 7.75 -2.35 14.50
CA PRO A 86 6.34 -2.24 14.92
C PRO A 86 5.40 -1.86 13.77
N VAL A 87 5.83 -0.99 12.85
CA VAL A 87 5.04 -0.60 11.68
C VAL A 87 4.91 -1.78 10.69
N VAL A 88 5.99 -2.53 10.48
CA VAL A 88 5.96 -3.74 9.64
C VAL A 88 5.01 -4.79 10.21
N ILE A 89 5.04 -5.01 11.54
CA ILE A 89 4.12 -5.93 12.23
C ILE A 89 2.67 -5.48 12.03
N ALA A 90 2.35 -4.21 12.32
CA ALA A 90 1.00 -3.68 12.16
C ALA A 90 0.50 -3.73 10.70
N ALA A 91 1.38 -3.48 9.73
CA ALA A 91 1.05 -3.62 8.31
C ALA A 91 0.74 -5.06 7.92
N VAL A 92 1.51 -6.04 8.43
CA VAL A 92 1.25 -7.46 8.19
C VAL A 92 -0.02 -7.93 8.87
N GLU A 93 -0.27 -7.50 10.10
CA GLU A 93 -1.52 -7.78 10.81
C GLU A 93 -2.72 -7.27 10.01
N ALA A 94 -2.68 -6.01 9.56
CA ALA A 94 -3.75 -5.43 8.73
C ALA A 94 -3.93 -6.15 7.38
N MET A 95 -2.85 -6.60 6.73
CA MET A 95 -2.93 -7.39 5.50
C MET A 95 -3.53 -8.79 5.70
N CYS A 96 -3.44 -9.33 6.92
CA CYS A 96 -4.00 -10.63 7.26
C CYS A 96 -5.48 -10.56 7.65
N ASP A 97 -6.06 -9.36 7.78
CA ASP A 97 -7.49 -9.21 7.97
C ASP A 97 -8.26 -9.76 6.75
N GLU A 98 -9.31 -10.54 6.99
CA GLU A 98 -10.11 -11.18 5.94
C GLU A 98 -10.73 -10.15 4.98
N VAL A 99 -11.06 -8.96 5.47
CA VAL A 99 -11.63 -7.87 4.65
C VAL A 99 -10.63 -7.40 3.59
N PHE A 100 -9.33 -7.42 3.89
CA PHE A 100 -8.31 -7.02 2.92
C PHE A 100 -8.13 -8.04 1.79
N ASN A 101 -8.38 -9.34 2.07
CA ASN A 101 -8.33 -10.42 1.09
C ASN A 101 -7.00 -10.46 0.30
N LEU A 102 -5.88 -10.55 1.03
CA LEU A 102 -4.53 -10.57 0.44
C LEU A 102 -4.34 -11.67 -0.62
N TYR A 103 -5.02 -12.82 -0.49
CA TYR A 103 -4.96 -13.88 -1.50
C TYR A 103 -5.43 -13.39 -2.87
N ALA A 104 -6.57 -12.71 -2.94
CA ALA A 104 -7.08 -12.15 -4.19
C ALA A 104 -6.14 -11.08 -4.75
N ILE A 105 -5.57 -10.23 -3.88
CA ILE A 105 -4.64 -9.16 -4.27
C ILE A 105 -3.33 -9.71 -4.85
N GLN A 106 -2.84 -10.86 -4.37
CA GLN A 106 -1.64 -11.47 -4.95
C GLN A 106 -1.96 -12.30 -6.20
N ALA A 107 -3.09 -13.03 -6.22
CA ALA A 107 -3.48 -13.90 -7.32
C ALA A 107 -4.12 -13.16 -8.51
N THR A 108 -4.37 -11.86 -8.39
CA THR A 108 -4.92 -11.03 -9.47
C THR A 108 -3.90 -10.77 -10.57
N THR A 109 -4.42 -10.60 -11.80
CA THR A 109 -3.64 -10.15 -12.95
C THR A 109 -3.42 -8.63 -12.98
N HIS A 110 -4.12 -7.89 -12.12
CA HIS A 110 -4.02 -6.44 -11.93
C HIS A 110 -2.67 -6.04 -11.31
N PRO A 111 -1.98 -4.99 -11.80
CA PRO A 111 -0.70 -4.55 -11.24
C PRO A 111 -0.85 -3.69 -9.97
N CYS A 112 -1.60 -4.18 -8.96
CA CYS A 112 -1.73 -3.53 -7.66
C CYS A 112 -0.79 -4.14 -6.61
N ALA A 113 -0.47 -3.36 -5.58
CA ALA A 113 0.34 -3.78 -4.44
C ALA A 113 -0.30 -3.29 -3.14
N PRO A 114 -0.07 -3.97 -1.99
CA PRO A 114 -0.43 -3.41 -0.69
C PRO A 114 0.29 -2.08 -0.46
N LEU A 115 -0.48 -0.99 -0.48
CA LEU A 115 -0.08 0.35 -0.07
C LEU A 115 -0.27 0.48 1.43
N ILE A 116 0.80 0.87 2.12
CA ILE A 116 0.81 1.12 3.57
C ILE A 116 0.72 2.63 3.79
N ILE A 117 -0.36 3.09 4.42
CA ILE A 117 -0.55 4.48 4.83
C ILE A 117 -0.37 4.54 6.35
N VAL A 118 0.59 5.34 6.81
CA VAL A 118 0.91 5.50 8.23
C VAL A 118 0.42 6.86 8.71
N ASN A 119 -0.13 6.88 9.92
CA ASN A 119 -0.71 8.06 10.56
C ASN A 119 -0.25 8.19 12.01
N GLY A 120 -0.40 9.40 12.54
CA GLY A 120 -0.16 9.72 13.95
C GLY A 120 1.32 9.94 14.31
N PRO A 121 1.62 10.08 15.61
CA PRO A 121 2.93 10.56 16.10
C PRO A 121 4.15 9.74 15.64
N ILE A 122 3.94 8.45 15.31
CA ILE A 122 5.03 7.58 14.83
C ILE A 122 5.66 8.08 13.53
N CYS A 123 4.91 8.84 12.73
CA CYS A 123 5.42 9.40 11.49
C CYS A 123 6.59 10.34 11.77
N ASP A 124 6.45 11.23 12.74
CA ASP A 124 7.50 12.17 13.15
C ASP A 124 8.65 11.45 13.84
N ASP A 125 8.34 10.52 14.75
CA ASP A 125 9.35 9.77 15.52
C ASP A 125 10.30 8.97 14.62
N LEU A 126 9.76 8.40 13.53
CA LEU A 126 10.53 7.57 12.59
C LEU A 126 11.04 8.37 11.37
N GLY A 127 10.56 9.59 11.16
CA GLY A 127 10.82 10.39 9.96
C GLY A 127 10.18 9.81 8.70
N LEU A 128 8.99 9.20 8.82
CA LEU A 128 8.15 8.82 7.69
C LEU A 128 7.68 10.07 6.96
N HIS A 129 7.58 10.00 5.63
CA HIS A 129 7.33 11.16 4.80
C HIS A 129 6.02 11.07 4.02
N GLY A 130 5.27 12.17 4.02
CA GLY A 130 4.02 12.35 3.25
C GLY A 130 4.04 13.52 2.27
N GLY A 131 5.15 14.27 2.18
CA GLY A 131 5.24 15.50 1.39
C GLY A 131 5.71 15.29 -0.06
N SER A 132 6.49 16.23 -0.57
CA SER A 132 7.02 16.15 -1.94
C SER A 132 7.77 14.82 -2.20
N GLY A 133 7.36 14.10 -3.24
CA GLY A 133 7.93 12.80 -3.59
C GLY A 133 7.55 11.65 -2.64
N ALA A 134 6.43 11.76 -1.89
CA ALA A 134 5.98 10.79 -0.88
C ALA A 134 5.98 9.31 -1.33
N TYR A 135 5.62 9.05 -2.58
CA TYR A 135 5.58 7.69 -3.18
C TYR A 135 6.87 7.31 -3.93
N GLY A 136 7.92 8.12 -3.81
CA GLY A 136 9.19 7.96 -4.51
C GLY A 136 10.37 7.69 -3.56
N PRO A 137 11.60 7.71 -4.09
CA PRO A 137 12.81 7.50 -3.30
C PRO A 137 13.14 8.73 -2.43
N GLY A 138 14.06 8.54 -1.47
CA GLY A 138 14.63 9.62 -0.66
C GLY A 138 14.36 9.49 0.84
N TRP A 139 13.40 8.65 1.23
CA TRP A 139 12.98 8.47 2.61
C TRP A 139 13.17 7.02 3.04
N ARG A 140 14.19 6.76 3.85
CA ARG A 140 14.53 5.42 4.33
C ARG A 140 13.35 4.68 4.98
N PRO A 141 12.57 5.26 5.92
CA PRO A 141 11.46 4.53 6.53
C PRO A 141 10.42 4.10 5.49
N ASN A 142 9.93 5.00 4.63
CA ASN A 142 8.99 4.67 3.55
C ASN A 142 9.52 3.52 2.67
N ALA A 143 10.76 3.65 2.18
CA ALA A 143 11.33 2.67 1.27
C ALA A 143 11.54 1.30 1.93
N THR A 144 12.09 1.28 3.15
CA THR A 144 12.46 0.02 3.82
C THR A 144 11.28 -0.69 4.46
N ILE A 145 10.28 0.03 4.99
CA ILE A 145 9.03 -0.57 5.50
C ILE A 145 8.24 -1.18 4.33
N GLY A 146 8.04 -0.41 3.26
CA GLY A 146 7.35 -0.91 2.07
C GLY A 146 8.04 -2.14 1.48
N ARG A 147 9.37 -2.13 1.40
CA ARG A 147 10.16 -3.26 0.93
C ARG A 147 10.13 -4.46 1.88
N ALA A 148 10.18 -4.24 3.19
CA ALA A 148 10.06 -5.32 4.18
C ALA A 148 8.74 -6.07 4.03
N VAL A 149 7.63 -5.34 3.88
CA VAL A 149 6.30 -5.93 3.64
C VAL A 149 6.25 -6.70 2.32
N ARG A 150 6.92 -6.23 1.26
CA ARG A 150 7.05 -7.01 0.03
C ARG A 150 7.84 -8.29 0.24
N LEU A 151 8.99 -8.22 0.90
CA LEU A 151 9.83 -9.40 1.16
C LEU A 151 9.08 -10.43 2.02
N VAL A 152 8.22 -10.01 2.95
CA VAL A 152 7.33 -10.92 3.69
C VAL A 152 6.38 -11.66 2.74
N GLN A 153 5.72 -10.96 1.81
CA GLN A 153 4.86 -11.60 0.81
C GLN A 153 5.64 -12.62 -0.05
N LEU A 154 6.88 -12.28 -0.44
CA LEU A 154 7.75 -13.19 -1.21
C LEU A 154 8.18 -14.41 -0.38
N ASN A 155 8.87 -14.17 0.73
CA ASN A 155 9.61 -15.20 1.48
C ASN A 155 8.72 -16.03 2.42
N VAL A 156 7.63 -15.44 2.93
CA VAL A 156 6.67 -16.14 3.79
C VAL A 156 5.46 -16.59 2.97
N GLY A 157 4.92 -15.69 2.14
CA GLY A 157 3.73 -15.97 1.33
C GLY A 157 3.99 -16.78 0.07
N GLY A 158 5.21 -16.77 -0.46
CA GLY A 158 5.52 -17.38 -1.76
C GLY A 158 5.02 -16.57 -2.96
N ALA A 159 4.78 -15.27 -2.80
CA ALA A 159 4.21 -14.38 -3.82
C ALA A 159 5.20 -14.00 -4.95
N HIS A 160 5.97 -14.97 -5.45
CA HIS A 160 6.93 -14.73 -6.52
C HIS A 160 6.21 -14.48 -7.85
N PRO A 161 6.64 -13.50 -8.66
CA PRO A 161 6.03 -13.21 -9.96
C PRO A 161 5.94 -14.45 -10.86
N GLY A 162 4.75 -14.71 -11.40
CA GLY A 162 4.46 -15.86 -12.26
C GLY A 162 4.25 -17.19 -11.53
N VAL A 163 4.39 -17.22 -10.20
CA VAL A 163 4.16 -18.41 -9.37
C VAL A 163 3.04 -18.15 -8.37
N GLY A 164 3.25 -17.21 -7.44
CA GLY A 164 2.28 -16.84 -6.41
C GLY A 164 1.71 -15.43 -6.57
N ASP A 165 2.40 -14.59 -7.35
CA ASP A 165 1.93 -13.27 -7.77
C ASP A 165 1.63 -13.31 -9.28
N MET A 166 0.38 -13.05 -9.64
CA MET A 166 -0.12 -13.24 -11.00
C MET A 166 -0.26 -11.93 -11.78
N SER A 167 0.23 -10.80 -11.26
CA SER A 167 0.16 -9.54 -11.98
C SER A 167 0.78 -9.67 -13.37
N THR A 168 0.06 -9.19 -14.40
CA THR A 168 0.47 -9.44 -15.79
C THR A 168 1.74 -8.66 -16.15
N GLN A 169 1.80 -7.38 -15.80
CA GLN A 169 2.97 -6.52 -16.04
C GLN A 169 3.75 -6.21 -14.75
N GLY A 170 3.15 -6.43 -13.59
CA GLY A 170 3.67 -5.91 -12.31
C GLY A 170 3.63 -4.39 -12.23
N ALA A 171 4.24 -3.83 -11.18
CA ALA A 171 4.32 -2.39 -10.97
C ALA A 171 5.56 -2.02 -10.15
N PRO A 172 6.14 -0.81 -10.34
CA PRO A 172 7.21 -0.32 -9.47
C PRO A 172 6.83 -0.27 -7.98
N SER A 173 5.55 -0.06 -7.66
CA SER A 173 5.03 -0.10 -6.29
C SER A 173 5.18 -1.49 -5.63
N LYS A 174 5.39 -2.56 -6.42
CA LYS A 174 5.67 -3.90 -5.88
C LYS A 174 7.09 -4.05 -5.31
N TYR A 175 7.94 -3.03 -5.36
CA TYR A 175 9.23 -3.03 -4.65
C TYR A 175 9.11 -2.40 -3.26
N ALA A 176 8.39 -1.29 -3.15
CA ALA A 176 8.09 -0.61 -1.90
C ALA A 176 6.87 0.29 -2.09
N TYR A 177 5.91 0.22 -1.16
CA TYR A 177 4.73 1.09 -1.21
C TYR A 177 4.26 1.47 0.19
N CYS A 178 4.90 2.49 0.76
CA CYS A 178 4.59 3.00 2.09
C CYS A 178 4.72 4.52 2.10
N VAL A 179 3.78 5.18 2.78
CA VAL A 179 3.66 6.63 2.85
C VAL A 179 3.11 7.04 4.21
N ALA A 180 3.51 8.21 4.71
CA ALA A 180 2.77 8.86 5.79
C ALA A 180 1.70 9.79 5.20
N GLU A 181 0.56 9.92 5.85
CA GLU A 181 -0.32 11.06 5.53
C GLU A 181 0.40 12.38 5.87
N ASN A 182 0.25 13.39 5.01
CA ASN A 182 0.77 14.72 5.29
C ASN A 182 -0.20 15.50 6.20
N GLU A 183 -0.26 15.12 7.48
CA GLU A 183 -1.21 15.68 8.45
C GLU A 183 -0.98 17.20 8.66
N GLU A 184 0.25 17.70 8.53
CA GLU A 184 0.57 19.13 8.68
C GLU A 184 -0.06 20.00 7.59
N ALA A 185 -0.10 19.50 6.35
CA ALA A 185 -0.65 20.21 5.21
C ALA A 185 -2.07 19.77 4.84
N ASN A 186 -2.68 18.86 5.62
CA ASN A 186 -4.05 18.42 5.42
C ASN A 186 -5.03 19.47 5.97
N PRO A 187 -5.89 20.08 5.12
CA PRO A 187 -6.88 21.05 5.59
C PRO A 187 -8.11 20.41 6.25
N TRP A 188 -8.21 19.07 6.26
CA TRP A 188 -9.29 18.30 6.87
C TRP A 188 -8.77 17.42 8.02
N GLU A 189 -9.65 16.61 8.61
CA GLU A 189 -9.24 15.63 9.62
C GLU A 189 -8.34 14.54 9.01
N PRO A 190 -7.23 14.18 9.69
CA PRO A 190 -6.40 13.03 9.33
C PRO A 190 -7.18 11.72 9.23
N LEU A 191 -6.76 10.84 8.34
CA LEU A 191 -7.40 9.55 8.04
C LEU A 191 -7.64 8.69 9.30
N HIS A 192 -6.67 8.65 10.22
CA HIS A 192 -6.81 7.86 11.44
C HIS A 192 -7.90 8.42 12.37
N ILE A 193 -8.02 9.74 12.48
CA ILE A 193 -9.06 10.40 13.28
C ILE A 193 -10.43 10.18 12.63
N GLU A 194 -10.51 10.32 11.31
CA GLU A 194 -11.73 10.03 10.54
C GLU A 194 -12.22 8.58 10.74
N ARG A 195 -11.28 7.64 10.92
CA ARG A 195 -11.56 6.23 11.24
C ARG A 195 -11.84 5.95 12.72
N GLY A 196 -11.92 7.00 13.55
CA GLY A 196 -12.30 6.91 14.96
C GLY A 196 -11.15 6.64 15.93
N PHE A 197 -9.90 6.73 15.48
CA PHE A 197 -8.73 6.62 16.36
C PHE A 197 -8.42 7.96 17.04
N ARG A 198 -7.69 7.90 18.15
CA ARG A 198 -7.29 9.12 18.88
C ARG A 198 -6.15 9.83 18.15
N VAL A 199 -6.05 11.13 18.35
CA VAL A 199 -4.96 11.97 17.82
C VAL A 199 -3.56 11.54 18.28
N ASP A 200 -3.46 10.90 19.45
CA ASP A 200 -2.20 10.39 19.98
C ASP A 200 -1.92 8.92 19.59
N GLN A 201 -2.78 8.33 18.76
CA GLN A 201 -2.70 6.94 18.36
C GLN A 201 -2.17 6.82 16.93
N SER A 202 -1.00 6.19 16.80
CA SER A 202 -0.45 5.82 15.52
C SER A 202 -1.19 4.63 14.90
N THR A 203 -1.42 4.67 13.59
CA THR A 203 -2.14 3.61 12.88
C THR A 203 -1.51 3.28 11.54
N VAL A 204 -1.78 2.07 11.05
CA VAL A 204 -1.51 1.66 9.67
C VAL A 204 -2.85 1.36 8.99
N THR A 205 -3.05 1.92 7.80
CA THR A 205 -4.09 1.51 6.85
C THR A 205 -3.43 0.81 5.68
N VAL A 206 -4.01 -0.29 5.21
CA VAL A 206 -3.54 -0.99 4.01
C VAL A 206 -4.63 -0.98 2.93
N LEU A 207 -4.25 -0.65 1.70
CA LEU A 207 -5.12 -0.64 0.52
C LEU A 207 -4.42 -1.33 -0.66
N ALA A 208 -5.17 -2.02 -1.52
CA ALA A 208 -4.64 -2.55 -2.77
C ALA A 208 -4.55 -1.43 -3.82
N GLY A 209 -3.37 -0.86 -4.02
CA GLY A 209 -3.19 0.33 -4.86
C GLY A 209 -2.39 0.07 -6.13
N GLU A 210 -2.79 0.68 -7.23
CA GLU A 210 -1.92 0.91 -8.40
C GLU A 210 -0.87 1.98 -8.07
N PRO A 211 0.23 2.10 -8.83
CA PRO A 211 1.10 3.28 -8.77
C PRO A 211 0.31 4.58 -8.99
N PRO A 212 0.78 5.72 -8.44
CA PRO A 212 0.11 7.00 -8.63
C PRO A 212 -0.07 7.34 -10.11
N HIS A 213 -1.29 7.74 -10.48
CA HIS A 213 -1.60 8.31 -11.79
C HIS A 213 -1.62 9.84 -11.66
N ASN A 214 -0.85 10.53 -12.49
CA ASN A 214 -0.80 11.99 -12.45
C ASN A 214 -2.11 12.61 -12.94
N ILE A 215 -2.68 13.52 -12.14
CA ILE A 215 -3.80 14.37 -12.53
C ILE A 215 -3.23 15.78 -12.72
N ASN A 216 -3.08 16.19 -13.98
CA ASN A 216 -2.52 17.50 -14.29
C ASN A 216 -3.60 18.58 -14.28
N ASP A 217 -3.51 19.49 -13.30
CA ASP A 217 -4.28 20.74 -13.29
C ASP A 217 -3.39 21.88 -12.75
N HIS A 218 -3.23 22.91 -13.58
CA HIS A 218 -2.50 24.15 -13.26
C HIS A 218 -3.41 25.39 -13.30
N SER A 219 -4.70 25.20 -13.55
CA SER A 219 -5.64 26.28 -13.87
C SER A 219 -6.86 26.33 -12.98
N GLY A 220 -7.24 25.21 -12.34
CA GLY A 220 -8.36 25.16 -11.42
C GLY A 220 -8.16 26.13 -10.26
N SER A 221 -9.15 27.02 -10.09
CA SER A 221 -9.12 28.05 -9.04
C SER A 221 -10.28 27.93 -8.05
N THR A 222 -11.12 26.93 -8.26
CA THR A 222 -12.27 26.58 -7.42
C THR A 222 -12.30 25.07 -7.19
N ALA A 223 -13.03 24.63 -6.16
CA ALA A 223 -13.28 23.21 -5.92
C ALA A 223 -13.90 22.52 -7.14
N GLU A 224 -14.89 23.16 -7.77
CA GLU A 224 -15.58 22.58 -8.93
C GLU A 224 -14.65 22.42 -10.14
N ASP A 225 -13.78 23.39 -10.41
CA ASP A 225 -12.79 23.28 -11.50
C ASP A 225 -11.86 22.07 -11.27
N ILE A 226 -11.26 21.98 -10.08
CA ILE A 226 -10.30 20.94 -9.74
C ILE A 226 -10.98 19.56 -9.75
N LEU A 227 -12.15 19.44 -9.11
CA LEU A 227 -12.90 18.19 -9.06
C LEU A 227 -13.38 17.77 -10.46
N THR A 228 -13.66 18.70 -11.36
CA THR A 228 -13.97 18.40 -12.77
C THR A 228 -12.80 17.73 -13.49
N ILE A 229 -11.58 18.23 -13.30
CA ILE A 229 -10.39 17.59 -13.87
C ILE A 229 -10.15 16.22 -13.23
N ILE A 230 -10.28 16.10 -11.91
CA ILE A 230 -10.15 14.82 -11.21
C ILE A 230 -11.18 13.80 -11.73
N SER A 231 -12.45 14.19 -11.86
CA SER A 231 -13.52 13.34 -12.39
C SER A 231 -13.19 12.82 -13.79
N GLY A 232 -12.70 13.69 -14.67
CA GLY A 232 -12.24 13.30 -16.01
C GLY A 232 -11.08 12.30 -15.98
N ALA A 233 -10.11 12.51 -15.09
CA ALA A 233 -8.92 11.66 -14.97
C ALA A 233 -9.23 10.27 -14.37
N ILE A 234 -10.10 10.20 -13.36
CA ILE A 234 -10.42 8.92 -12.71
C ILE A 234 -11.45 8.12 -13.50
N SER A 235 -12.25 8.72 -14.40
CA SER A 235 -13.31 8.03 -15.18
C SER A 235 -12.77 7.17 -16.33
N ILE A 236 -11.94 6.19 -16.01
CA ILE A 236 -11.24 5.29 -16.93
C ILE A 236 -12.10 4.05 -17.21
N THR A 237 -12.56 3.90 -18.46
CA THR A 237 -13.40 2.76 -18.88
C THR A 237 -12.75 1.40 -18.60
N GLY A 238 -11.43 1.27 -18.73
CA GLY A 238 -10.70 0.02 -18.54
C GLY A 238 -10.27 -0.28 -17.10
N ALA A 239 -10.56 0.59 -16.12
CA ALA A 239 -10.15 0.36 -14.75
C ALA A 239 -10.99 -0.75 -14.09
N ASN A 240 -10.38 -1.52 -13.19
CA ASN A 240 -11.08 -2.62 -12.49
C ASN A 240 -12.30 -2.10 -11.72
N ASN A 241 -12.15 -0.99 -11.00
CA ASN A 241 -13.23 -0.39 -10.19
C ASN A 241 -14.45 0.01 -11.04
N ALA A 242 -14.28 0.28 -12.34
CA ALA A 242 -15.39 0.55 -13.25
C ALA A 242 -16.33 -0.65 -13.45
N TYR A 243 -15.88 -1.86 -13.13
CA TYR A 243 -16.62 -3.11 -13.30
C TYR A 243 -16.91 -3.82 -11.98
N THR A 244 -15.94 -3.81 -11.06
CA THR A 244 -15.99 -4.57 -9.81
C THR A 244 -16.33 -3.71 -8.60
N GLY A 245 -16.31 -2.38 -8.74
CA GLY A 245 -16.22 -1.48 -7.59
C GLY A 245 -14.91 -1.70 -6.82
N GLY A 246 -14.88 -1.25 -5.57
CA GLY A 246 -13.73 -1.33 -4.69
C GLY A 246 -13.29 0.04 -4.19
N GLU A 247 -12.36 0.04 -3.25
CA GLU A 247 -11.79 1.27 -2.71
C GLU A 247 -10.98 2.02 -3.78
N THR A 248 -11.05 3.35 -3.74
CA THR A 248 -10.27 4.26 -4.58
C THR A 248 -9.57 5.24 -3.67
N LEU A 249 -8.27 5.50 -3.90
CA LEU A 249 -7.51 6.51 -3.17
C LEU A 249 -7.29 7.74 -4.06
N LEU A 250 -7.71 8.91 -3.58
CA LEU A 250 -7.42 10.21 -4.16
C LEU A 250 -6.42 10.96 -3.28
N ALA A 251 -5.13 10.87 -3.60
CA ALA A 251 -4.11 11.66 -2.92
C ALA A 251 -4.04 13.07 -3.54
N LEU A 252 -4.38 14.10 -2.75
CA LEU A 252 -4.36 15.50 -3.19
C LEU A 252 -3.04 16.20 -2.82
N GLY A 253 -2.56 17.03 -3.74
CA GLY A 253 -1.48 17.98 -3.43
C GLY A 253 -1.98 19.05 -2.45
N PRO A 254 -1.12 19.59 -1.56
CA PRO A 254 -1.54 20.59 -0.57
C PRO A 254 -2.23 21.83 -1.14
N GLU A 255 -1.81 22.30 -2.31
CA GLU A 255 -2.41 23.45 -2.98
C GLU A 255 -3.86 23.18 -3.43
N HIS A 256 -4.10 22.03 -4.08
CA HIS A 256 -5.46 21.64 -4.48
C HIS A 256 -6.33 21.36 -3.27
N ALA A 257 -5.80 20.67 -2.26
CA ALA A 257 -6.52 20.42 -1.02
C ALA A 257 -6.95 21.74 -0.34
N ALA A 258 -6.04 22.71 -0.24
CA ALA A 258 -6.33 24.02 0.36
C ALA A 258 -7.36 24.82 -0.44
N THR A 259 -7.29 24.82 -1.79
CA THR A 259 -8.28 25.48 -2.64
C THR A 259 -9.66 24.86 -2.48
N ILE A 260 -9.76 23.53 -2.50
CA ILE A 260 -11.03 22.80 -2.33
C ILE A 260 -11.63 23.10 -0.96
N ALA A 261 -10.82 23.02 0.11
CA ALA A 261 -11.27 23.33 1.47
C ALA A 261 -11.67 24.80 1.63
N GLY A 262 -10.97 25.73 0.96
CA GLY A 262 -11.27 27.17 0.95
C GLY A 262 -12.65 27.50 0.38
N ASP A 263 -13.12 26.70 -0.57
CA ASP A 263 -14.49 26.77 -1.13
C ASP A 263 -15.54 26.07 -0.26
N GLY A 264 -15.14 25.53 0.90
CA GLY A 264 -16.04 24.93 1.88
C GLY A 264 -16.33 23.44 1.67
N PHE A 265 -15.61 22.77 0.77
CA PHE A 265 -15.75 21.32 0.58
C PHE A 265 -14.99 20.57 1.69
N GLY A 266 -15.69 19.70 2.41
CA GLY A 266 -15.09 18.63 3.20
C GLY A 266 -14.89 17.36 2.37
N LYS A 267 -14.23 16.36 2.96
CA LYS A 267 -14.03 15.04 2.34
C LYS A 267 -15.35 14.40 1.88
N ARG A 268 -16.42 14.54 2.65
CA ARG A 268 -17.76 14.02 2.28
C ARG A 268 -18.31 14.69 1.03
N GLU A 269 -18.23 16.01 0.93
CA GLU A 269 -18.69 16.75 -0.25
C GLU A 269 -17.89 16.35 -1.50
N ILE A 270 -16.57 16.13 -1.37
CA ILE A 270 -15.72 15.63 -2.45
C ILE A 270 -16.18 14.24 -2.91
N ARG A 271 -16.42 13.31 -1.98
CA ARG A 271 -16.91 11.95 -2.27
C ARG A 271 -18.24 11.98 -2.99
N GLU A 272 -19.20 12.76 -2.49
CA GLU A 272 -20.51 12.92 -3.12
C GLU A 272 -20.40 13.53 -4.52
N TRP A 273 -19.56 14.56 -4.69
CA TRP A 273 -19.36 15.22 -5.97
C TRP A 273 -18.72 14.28 -7.00
N LEU A 274 -17.66 13.56 -6.64
CA LEU A 274 -17.01 12.59 -7.54
C LEU A 274 -17.91 11.38 -7.78
N HIS A 275 -18.62 10.91 -6.76
CA HIS A 275 -19.66 9.90 -6.96
C HIS A 275 -20.72 10.37 -7.93
N GLN A 276 -21.08 11.65 -8.04
CA GLN A 276 -22.10 12.09 -9.01
C GLN A 276 -21.52 12.33 -10.41
N ASN A 277 -20.31 12.90 -10.48
CA ASN A 277 -19.76 13.46 -11.72
C ASN A 277 -18.72 12.56 -12.41
N ALA A 278 -18.03 11.68 -11.67
CA ALA A 278 -17.10 10.71 -12.25
C ALA A 278 -17.87 9.52 -12.84
N ARG A 279 -18.35 9.71 -14.06
CA ARG A 279 -19.25 8.81 -14.78
C ARG A 279 -18.66 8.47 -16.15
N ILE A 280 -18.62 7.19 -16.47
CA ILE A 280 -18.11 6.68 -17.73
C ILE A 280 -19.26 6.56 -18.73
N PRO A 281 -19.22 7.27 -19.87
CA PRO A 281 -20.25 7.18 -20.90
C PRO A 281 -20.39 5.76 -21.47
N LEU A 282 -21.62 5.31 -21.70
CA LEU A 282 -21.90 3.95 -22.20
C LEU A 282 -21.27 3.67 -23.56
N GLU A 283 -21.16 4.67 -24.42
CA GLU A 283 -20.49 4.58 -25.73
C GLU A 283 -19.01 4.17 -25.66
N ARG A 284 -18.37 4.26 -24.49
CA ARG A 284 -17.00 3.77 -24.29
C ARG A 284 -16.93 2.27 -24.02
N TYR A 285 -18.05 1.61 -23.68
CA TYR A 285 -18.09 0.17 -23.48
C TYR A 285 -18.59 -0.54 -24.75
N THR A 286 -18.03 -1.71 -25.02
CA THR A 286 -18.60 -2.61 -26.02
C THR A 286 -19.85 -3.29 -25.46
N HIS A 287 -20.76 -3.70 -26.35
CA HIS A 287 -21.94 -4.49 -25.95
C HIS A 287 -21.54 -5.77 -25.21
N GLU A 288 -20.50 -6.47 -25.68
CA GLU A 288 -20.00 -7.70 -25.04
C GLU A 288 -19.50 -7.43 -23.63
N THR A 289 -18.69 -6.39 -23.44
CA THR A 289 -18.21 -5.99 -22.10
C THR A 289 -19.36 -5.68 -21.16
N MET A 290 -20.39 -4.95 -21.62
CA MET A 290 -21.53 -4.64 -20.76
C MET A 290 -22.28 -5.90 -20.32
N MET A 291 -22.55 -6.81 -21.26
CA MET A 291 -23.25 -8.05 -20.95
C MET A 291 -22.43 -8.98 -20.05
N GLU A 292 -21.11 -9.06 -20.26
CA GLU A 292 -20.23 -9.89 -19.43
C GLU A 292 -20.07 -9.33 -18.02
N ARG A 293 -19.78 -8.03 -17.88
CA ARG A 293 -19.41 -7.41 -16.61
C ARG A 293 -20.60 -6.94 -15.78
N PHE A 294 -21.62 -6.39 -16.42
CA PHE A 294 -22.80 -5.85 -15.74
C PHE A 294 -24.03 -6.76 -15.84
N GLN A 295 -23.97 -7.85 -16.61
CA GLN A 295 -25.09 -8.78 -16.88
C GLN A 295 -26.32 -8.14 -17.54
N LYS A 296 -26.24 -6.85 -17.89
CA LYS A 296 -27.24 -6.06 -18.59
C LYS A 296 -26.59 -4.84 -19.26
N ILE A 297 -27.32 -4.19 -20.15
CA ILE A 297 -26.98 -2.83 -20.57
C ILE A 297 -27.38 -1.88 -19.44
N PRO A 298 -26.45 -1.08 -18.85
CA PRO A 298 -26.81 -0.12 -17.83
C PRO A 298 -27.73 0.97 -18.38
N ASP A 299 -28.57 1.54 -17.50
CA ASP A 299 -29.59 2.52 -17.88
C ASP A 299 -29.01 3.94 -18.12
N GLY A 300 -27.72 4.14 -17.84
CA GLY A 300 -27.01 5.40 -18.01
C GLY A 300 -25.50 5.24 -17.78
N PRO A 301 -24.74 6.34 -17.81
CA PRO A 301 -23.29 6.33 -17.55
C PRO A 301 -22.93 5.61 -16.25
N VAL A 302 -21.84 4.84 -16.27
CA VAL A 302 -21.43 3.99 -15.15
C VAL A 302 -20.63 4.82 -14.13
N PRO A 303 -20.97 4.80 -12.83
CA PRO A 303 -20.14 5.41 -11.79
C PRO A 303 -18.72 4.81 -11.74
N MET A 304 -17.68 5.65 -11.74
CA MET A 304 -16.34 5.18 -11.34
C MET A 304 -16.28 4.93 -9.83
N VAL A 305 -16.74 5.90 -9.04
CA VAL A 305 -16.93 5.75 -7.59
C VAL A 305 -18.34 5.23 -7.38
N VAL A 306 -18.49 3.92 -7.18
CA VAL A 306 -19.81 3.26 -7.05
C VAL A 306 -20.53 3.61 -5.75
N ASP A 307 -19.76 3.82 -4.69
CA ASP A 307 -20.20 4.20 -3.36
C ASP A 307 -19.26 5.30 -2.85
N PRO A 308 -19.78 6.48 -2.45
CA PRO A 308 -18.97 7.55 -1.87
C PRO A 308 -18.04 7.07 -0.74
N ASP A 309 -18.47 6.11 0.08
CA ASP A 309 -17.71 5.63 1.24
C ASP A 309 -16.49 4.78 0.86
N LEU A 310 -16.41 4.32 -0.39
CA LEU A 310 -15.25 3.62 -0.94
C LEU A 310 -14.18 4.57 -1.50
N LEU A 311 -14.39 5.89 -1.47
CA LEU A 311 -13.37 6.86 -1.87
C LEU A 311 -12.61 7.40 -0.65
N MET A 312 -11.35 7.01 -0.54
CA MET A 312 -10.39 7.55 0.42
C MET A 312 -9.73 8.82 -0.15
N ILE A 313 -9.56 9.84 0.70
CA ILE A 313 -8.96 11.14 0.35
C ILE A 313 -7.89 11.47 1.37
#